data_AF-A0A947NM49-F1
#
_entry.id   AF-A0A947NM49-F1
#
_cell.length_a   1.000
_cell.length_b   1.000
_cell.length_c   1.000
_cell.angle_alpha   90.00
_cell.angle_beta   90.00
_cell.angle_gamma   90.00
#
_symmetry.space_group_name_H-M   'P 1'
#
loop_
_entity.id
_entity.type
_entity.pdbx_description
1 polymer ?
#
loop_
_entity_poly.entity_id
_entity_poly.type
_entity_poly.pdbx_seq_one_letter_code
_entity_poly.pdbx_strand_id
1 'polypeptide(L)'
;MANLLKTITKKEKIFLAVISLLVILVMAVPYLYGYFSAPDNTVYTGVHHLTPGDTNVFQSMIEQTKQGNNIFINLYTSEAQQRLYVNPLWLSVGWLAKIFDLSSLLALHLARSLWIIIFIIV
;
A
#
# COMPACT_ATOMS: atom_id res chain seq x y z
N MET A 1 3.05 -27.79 7.70
CA MET A 1 3.33 -26.73 6.71
C MET A 1 4.43 -27.07 5.73
N ALA A 2 5.68 -27.33 6.17
CA ALA A 2 6.81 -27.54 5.25
C ALA A 2 6.64 -28.70 4.25
N ASN A 3 5.95 -29.79 4.63
CA ASN A 3 5.65 -30.90 3.73
C ASN A 3 4.58 -30.56 2.68
N LEU A 4 3.69 -29.61 2.98
CA LEU A 4 2.64 -29.15 2.06
C LEU A 4 3.23 -28.24 0.97
N LEU A 5 4.17 -27.37 1.34
CA LEU A 5 4.87 -26.51 0.36
C LEU A 5 5.69 -27.32 -0.66
N LYS A 6 6.15 -28.52 -0.26
CA LYS A 6 6.87 -29.45 -1.15
C LYS A 6 5.96 -30.16 -2.16
N THR A 7 4.65 -30.20 -1.93
CA THR A 7 3.70 -30.78 -2.89
C THR A 7 3.34 -29.81 -4.02
N ILE A 8 3.64 -28.51 -3.86
CA ILE A 8 3.35 -27.49 -4.87
C ILE A 8 4.34 -27.60 -6.04
N THR A 9 3.81 -27.98 -7.19
CA THR A 9 4.55 -28.12 -8.44
C THR A 9 4.96 -26.77 -9.03
N LYS A 10 5.95 -26.77 -9.92
CA LYS A 10 6.36 -25.57 -10.67
C LYS A 10 5.18 -24.98 -11.49
N LYS A 11 4.32 -25.84 -12.05
CA LYS A 11 3.15 -25.41 -12.84
C LYS A 11 2.14 -24.66 -11.97
N GLU A 12 1.87 -25.15 -10.76
CA GLU A 12 0.98 -24.48 -9.81
C GLU A 12 1.54 -23.13 -9.36
N LYS A 13 2.85 -23.03 -9.11
CA LYS A 13 3.51 -21.75 -8.78
C LYS A 13 3.37 -20.73 -9.91
N ILE A 14 3.58 -21.16 -11.17
CA ILE A 14 3.39 -20.29 -12.34
C ILE A 14 1.93 -19.87 -12.47
N PHE A 15 1.00 -20.82 -12.33
CA PHE A 15 -0.44 -20.55 -12.36
C PHE A 15 -0.83 -19.50 -11.32
N LEU A 16 -0.40 -19.68 -10.06
CA LEU A 16 -0.63 -18.70 -9.00
C LEU A 16 -0.03 -17.35 -9.34
N ALA A 17 1.22 -17.28 -9.80
CA ALA A 17 1.84 -16.02 -10.20
C ALA A 17 1.07 -15.29 -11.31
N VAL A 18 0.58 -16.02 -12.31
CA VAL A 18 -0.22 -15.45 -13.41
C VAL A 18 -1.56 -14.92 -12.90
N ILE A 19 -2.30 -15.72 -12.12
CA ILE A 19 -3.59 -15.28 -11.54
C ILE A 19 -3.38 -14.06 -10.65
N SER A 20 -2.33 -14.04 -9.85
CA SER A 20 -2.00 -12.92 -8.96
C SER A 20 -1.72 -11.64 -9.74
N LEU A 21 -0.92 -11.75 -10.81
CA LEU A 21 -0.66 -10.63 -11.70
C LEU A 21 -1.95 -10.11 -12.33
N LEU A 22 -2.81 -11.01 -12.82
CA LEU A 22 -4.11 -10.63 -13.38
C LEU A 22 -4.98 -9.90 -12.36
N VAL A 23 -5.06 -10.40 -11.12
CA VAL A 23 -5.80 -9.74 -10.04
C VAL A 23 -5.22 -8.36 -9.74
N ILE A 24 -3.90 -8.23 -9.62
CA ILE A 24 -3.23 -6.93 -9.40
C ILE A 24 -3.58 -5.95 -10.52
N LEU A 25 -3.52 -6.39 -11.78
CA LEU A 25 -3.84 -5.56 -12.94
C LEU A 25 -5.31 -5.13 -12.93
N VAL A 26 -6.25 -6.06 -12.73
CA VAL A 26 -7.68 -5.77 -12.65
C VAL A 26 -7.98 -4.80 -11.49
N MET A 27 -7.37 -5.01 -10.33
CA MET A 27 -7.54 -4.12 -9.18
C MET A 27 -6.85 -2.76 -9.36
N ALA A 28 -5.86 -2.64 -10.24
CA ALA A 28 -5.21 -1.37 -10.56
C ALA A 28 -6.04 -0.49 -11.51
N VAL A 29 -6.88 -1.09 -12.38
CA VAL A 29 -7.69 -0.37 -13.38
C VAL A 29 -8.49 0.80 -12.78
N PRO A 30 -9.26 0.65 -11.68
CA PRO A 30 -10.02 1.77 -11.12
C PRO A 30 -9.13 2.92 -10.65
N TYR A 31 -7.93 2.62 -10.14
CA TYR A 31 -7.00 3.65 -9.67
C TYR A 31 -6.34 4.39 -10.83
N LEU A 32 -5.97 3.67 -11.89
CA LEU A 32 -5.46 4.27 -13.12
C LEU A 32 -6.52 5.15 -13.77
N TYR A 33 -7.76 4.66 -13.85
CA TYR A 33 -8.90 5.45 -14.33
C TYR A 33 -9.10 6.72 -13.52
N GLY A 34 -9.09 6.64 -12.18
CA GLY A 34 -9.19 7.80 -11.30
C GLY A 34 -8.05 8.80 -11.50
N TYR A 35 -6.83 8.31 -11.70
CA TYR A 35 -5.66 9.15 -11.97
C TYR A 35 -5.77 9.89 -13.31
N PHE A 36 -6.17 9.21 -14.39
CA PHE A 36 -6.30 9.81 -15.72
C PHE A 36 -7.56 10.66 -15.91
N SER A 37 -8.59 10.44 -15.09
CA SER A 37 -9.85 11.18 -15.14
C SER A 37 -9.89 12.36 -14.16
N ALA A 38 -8.79 12.63 -13.45
CA ALA A 38 -8.70 13.76 -12.54
C ALA A 38 -8.86 15.08 -13.33
N PRO A 39 -9.78 15.98 -12.93
CA PRO A 39 -9.91 17.29 -13.58
C PRO A 39 -8.62 18.09 -13.56
N ASP A 40 -8.48 19.02 -14.51
CA ASP A 40 -7.34 19.91 -14.60
C ASP A 40 -7.10 20.64 -13.26
N ASN A 41 -5.83 20.76 -12.88
CA ASN A 41 -5.38 21.36 -11.60
C ASN A 41 -5.85 20.62 -10.33
N THR A 42 -6.27 19.36 -10.45
CA THR A 42 -6.57 18.50 -9.30
C THR A 42 -5.69 17.25 -9.30
N VAL A 43 -5.63 16.56 -8.16
CA VAL A 43 -4.91 15.30 -8.03
C VAL A 43 -5.84 14.22 -7.50
N TYR A 44 -5.79 13.04 -8.10
CA TYR A 44 -6.48 11.87 -7.57
C TYR A 44 -5.77 11.37 -6.32
N THR A 45 -6.49 11.31 -5.20
CA THR A 45 -5.94 10.95 -3.90
C THR A 45 -5.85 9.43 -3.66
N GLY A 46 -6.28 8.61 -4.63
CA GLY A 46 -6.31 7.16 -4.49
C GLY A 46 -7.48 6.63 -3.66
N VAL A 47 -8.39 7.50 -3.21
CA VAL A 47 -9.54 7.11 -2.40
C VAL A 47 -10.58 6.39 -3.27
N HIS A 48 -10.91 5.16 -2.88
CA HIS A 48 -11.96 4.36 -3.48
C HIS A 48 -13.26 4.42 -2.67
N HIS A 49 -14.40 4.31 -3.34
CA HIS A 49 -15.73 4.46 -2.72
C HIS A 49 -16.07 3.40 -1.64
N LEU A 50 -15.50 2.20 -1.73
CA LEU A 50 -15.80 1.11 -0.79
C LEU A 50 -15.11 1.24 0.57
N THR A 51 -13.95 1.91 0.63
CA THR A 51 -13.12 1.99 1.86
C THR A 51 -12.46 3.37 1.98
N PRO A 52 -13.23 4.46 2.07
CA PRO A 52 -12.68 5.81 2.02
C PRO A 52 -11.95 6.23 3.31
N GLY A 53 -12.25 5.57 4.44
CA GLY A 53 -11.73 5.95 5.76
C GLY A 53 -10.25 5.61 5.98
N ASP A 54 -9.83 4.39 5.63
CA ASP A 54 -8.54 3.85 6.08
C ASP A 54 -7.36 4.27 5.20
N THR A 55 -7.61 4.44 3.90
CA THR A 55 -6.56 4.73 2.90
C THR A 55 -5.78 6.00 3.26
N ASN A 56 -6.52 7.02 3.71
CA ASN A 56 -5.97 8.32 4.10
C ASN A 56 -5.10 8.22 5.36
N VAL A 57 -5.48 7.38 6.32
CA VAL A 57 -4.69 7.10 7.53
C VAL A 57 -3.37 6.43 7.19
N PHE A 58 -3.35 5.47 6.24
CA PHE A 58 -2.09 4.83 5.82
C PHE A 58 -1.19 5.79 5.05
N GLN A 59 -1.75 6.60 4.15
CA GLN A 59 -0.99 7.65 3.46
C GLN A 59 -0.41 8.66 4.44
N SER A 60 -1.14 9.04 5.49
CA SER A 60 -0.64 9.97 6.51
C SER A 60 0.54 9.42 7.30
N MET A 61 0.56 8.11 7.58
CA MET A 61 1.71 7.47 8.25
C MET A 61 2.94 7.47 7.36
N ILE A 62 2.79 7.11 6.08
CA ILE A 62 3.88 7.15 5.09
C ILE A 62 4.44 8.57 4.97
N GLU A 63 3.56 9.56 4.85
CA GLU A 63 3.93 10.96 4.71
C GLU A 63 4.62 11.52 5.97
N GLN A 64 4.10 11.17 7.17
CA GLN A 64 4.75 11.51 8.44
C GLN A 64 6.18 10.95 8.49
N THR A 65 6.41 9.70 8.07
CA THR A 65 7.76 9.11 8.01
C THR A 65 8.66 9.85 7.03
N LYS A 66 8.16 10.20 5.84
CA LYS A 66 8.94 10.99 4.86
C LYS A 66 9.41 12.32 5.46
N GLN A 67 8.54 12.96 6.23
CA GLN A 67 8.82 14.20 6.99
C GLN A 67 9.74 13.99 8.22
N GLY A 68 10.20 12.76 8.48
CA GLY A 68 11.12 12.44 9.57
C GLY A 68 10.44 12.01 10.88
N ASN A 69 9.12 11.84 10.88
CA ASN A 69 8.36 11.40 12.05
C ASN A 69 8.20 9.88 12.02
N ASN A 70 8.94 9.18 12.89
CA ASN A 70 8.86 7.72 13.01
C ASN A 70 7.82 7.25 14.04
N ILE A 71 7.24 8.18 14.81
CA ILE A 71 6.17 7.94 15.76
C ILE A 71 4.98 8.78 15.33
N PHE A 72 3.88 8.11 15.04
CA PHE A 72 2.74 8.68 14.34
C PHE A 72 1.75 9.31 15.31
N ILE A 73 1.05 10.32 14.81
CA ILE A 73 -0.20 10.83 15.37
C ILE A 73 -1.33 10.62 14.37
N ASN A 74 -2.55 10.55 14.87
CA ASN A 74 -3.74 10.54 14.03
C ASN A 74 -4.06 11.98 13.60
N LEU A 75 -3.87 12.29 12.32
CA LEU A 75 -4.18 13.62 11.74
C LEU A 75 -5.68 13.85 11.53
N TYR A 76 -6.51 12.83 11.74
CA TYR A 76 -7.96 12.86 11.52
C TYR A 76 -8.77 13.05 12.81
N THR A 77 -8.11 13.47 13.90
CA THR A 77 -8.76 13.89 15.14
C THR A 77 -8.17 15.21 15.64
N SER A 78 -8.97 16.04 16.28
CA SER A 78 -8.53 17.28 16.94
C SER A 78 -8.05 17.07 18.37
N GLU A 79 -8.15 15.85 18.89
CA GLU A 79 -7.71 15.54 20.26
C GLU A 79 -6.19 15.65 20.38
N ALA A 80 -5.73 16.19 21.51
CA ALA A 80 -4.32 16.27 21.83
C ALA A 80 -3.77 14.85 22.01
N GLN A 81 -2.69 14.53 21.31
CA GLN A 81 -2.08 13.20 21.29
C GLN A 81 -0.62 13.26 21.73
N GLN A 82 -0.21 12.27 22.51
CA GLN A 82 1.19 11.98 22.72
C GLN A 82 1.68 11.06 21.59
N ARG A 83 2.87 11.33 21.05
CA ARG A 83 3.51 10.48 20.01
C ARG A 83 3.95 9.16 20.63
N LEU A 84 3.03 8.19 20.68
CA LEU A 84 3.25 6.88 21.29
C LEU A 84 2.94 5.70 20.36
N TYR A 85 2.41 5.98 19.16
CA TYR A 85 2.01 4.94 18.22
C TYR A 85 3.06 4.74 17.12
N VAL A 86 3.50 3.49 16.96
CA VAL A 86 4.38 3.06 15.88
C VAL A 86 3.69 1.94 15.12
N ASN A 87 3.67 2.04 13.80
CA ASN A 87 3.23 0.97 12.92
C ASN A 87 4.43 0.50 12.08
N PRO A 88 5.07 -0.64 12.42
CA PRO A 88 6.29 -1.09 11.73
C PRO A 88 6.09 -1.29 10.22
N LEU A 89 4.91 -1.74 9.80
CA LEU A 89 4.57 -1.93 8.39
C LEU A 89 4.62 -0.59 7.65
N TRP A 90 3.85 0.40 8.07
CA TRP A 90 3.78 1.69 7.39
C TRP A 90 5.04 2.53 7.57
N LEU A 91 5.75 2.36 8.69
CA LEU A 91 7.07 2.96 8.89
C LEU A 91 8.08 2.45 7.87
N SER A 92 8.11 1.14 7.62
CA SER A 92 9.01 0.55 6.61
C SER A 92 8.70 1.07 5.21
N VAL A 93 7.42 1.17 4.85
CA VAL A 93 6.97 1.74 3.56
C VAL A 93 7.34 3.22 3.46
N GLY A 94 7.17 3.98 4.54
CA GLY A 94 7.54 5.39 4.62
C GLY A 94 9.04 5.64 4.44
N TRP A 95 9.91 4.81 5.02
CA TRP A 95 11.35 4.91 4.79
C TRP A 95 11.74 4.60 3.35
N LEU A 96 11.17 3.56 2.76
CA LEU A 96 11.38 3.25 1.34
C LEU A 96 10.89 4.40 0.45
N ALA A 97 9.70 4.95 0.74
CA ALA A 97 9.18 6.11 0.03
C ALA A 97 10.11 7.33 0.13
N LYS A 98 10.73 7.56 1.29
CA LYS A 98 11.71 8.63 1.49
C LYS A 98 13.00 8.39 0.71
N ILE A 99 13.54 7.17 0.75
CA ILE A 99 14.81 6.81 0.08
C ILE A 99 14.69 6.94 -1.45
N PHE A 100 13.55 6.51 -2.00
CA PHE A 100 13.31 6.50 -3.45
C PHE A 100 12.53 7.72 -3.96
N ASP A 101 12.31 8.74 -3.11
CA ASP A 101 11.54 9.95 -3.42
C ASP A 101 10.15 9.68 -4.04
N LEU A 102 9.43 8.70 -3.47
CA LEU A 102 8.12 8.30 -3.93
C LEU A 102 7.03 9.17 -3.30
N SER A 103 5.96 9.43 -4.06
CA SER A 103 4.72 9.95 -3.48
C SER A 103 4.13 8.92 -2.52
N SER A 104 3.44 9.39 -1.47
CA SER A 104 2.86 8.50 -0.45
C SER A 104 1.79 7.58 -1.04
N LEU A 105 1.06 8.07 -2.05
CA LEU A 105 0.11 7.28 -2.82
C LEU A 105 0.79 6.17 -3.64
N LEU A 106 1.88 6.48 -4.35
CA LEU A 106 2.60 5.48 -5.14
C LEU A 106 3.22 4.42 -4.22
N ALA A 107 3.83 4.84 -3.12
CA ALA A 107 4.40 3.93 -2.12
C ALA A 107 3.34 2.98 -1.55
N LEU A 108 2.14 3.49 -1.23
CA LEU A 108 1.01 2.68 -0.77
C LEU A 108 0.64 1.59 -1.80
N HIS A 109 0.50 1.95 -3.07
CA HIS A 109 0.12 1.01 -4.12
C HIS A 109 1.21 -0.02 -4.42
N LEU A 110 2.48 0.39 -4.42
CA LEU A 110 3.61 -0.53 -4.57
C LEU A 110 3.70 -1.51 -3.40
N ALA A 111 3.55 -1.02 -2.17
CA ALA A 111 3.53 -1.86 -0.98
C ALA A 111 2.38 -2.88 -1.08
N ARG A 112 1.17 -2.45 -1.42
CA ARG A 112 0.01 -3.35 -1.59
C ARG A 112 0.30 -4.45 -2.61
N SER A 113 0.82 -4.11 -3.80
CA SER A 113 1.13 -5.09 -4.84
C SER A 113 2.23 -6.06 -4.41
N LEU A 114 3.26 -5.56 -3.71
CA LEU A 114 4.32 -6.39 -3.16
C LEU A 114 3.80 -7.38 -2.12
N TRP A 115 2.91 -6.96 -1.21
CA TRP A 115 2.35 -7.85 -0.19
C TRP A 115 1.48 -8.95 -0.77
N ILE A 116 0.74 -8.68 -1.85
CA ILE A 116 0.03 -9.73 -2.60
C ILE A 116 1.03 -10.78 -3.10
N ILE A 117 2.13 -10.34 -3.71
CA ILE A 117 3.17 -11.25 -4.22
C ILE A 117 3.80 -12.07 -3.08
N ILE A 118 4.15 -11.42 -1.96
CA ILE A 118 4.74 -12.10 -0.79
C ILE A 118 3.76 -13.14 -0.22
N PHE A 119 2.49 -12.78 -0.05
CA PHE A 119 1.46 -13.69 0.49
C PHE A 119 1.28 -14.95 -0.35
N ILE A 120 1.55 -14.87 -1.66
CA ILE A 120 1.42 -16.02 -2.58
C ILE A 120 2.68 -16.89 -2.61
N ILE A 121 3.84 -16.33 -2.27
CA ILE A 121 5.12 -17.04 -2.27
C ILE A 121 5.37 -17.79 -0.95
N VAL A 122 4.89 -17.25 0.18
CA VAL A 122 5.08 -17.79 1.55
C VAL A 122 4.04 -18.84 1.89
#